data_AF-A0A938KIJ4-F1
#
_entry.id   AF-A0A938KIJ4-F1
#
_cell.length_a   1.000
_cell.length_b   1.000
_cell.length_c   1.000
_cell.angle_alpha   90.00
_cell.angle_beta   90.00
_cell.angle_gamma   90.00
#
_symmetry.space_group_name_H-M   'P 1'
#
loop_
_entity.id
_entity.type
_entity.pdbx_description
1 polymer ?
#
loop_
_entity_poly.entity_id
_entity_poly.type
_entity_poly.pdbx_seq_one_letter_code
_entity_poly.pdbx_strand_id
1 'polypeptide(L)'
;MIAASSCVDGLKSLGYSFFTGVPCSFLQPIINAVINDPVLLYVGASNEGEAAGLAVGAHLAGRKAAVLCQNSGLGNMVSPLTTLCHPFQVPILILCSWRGEPGIKDELQHVLMGQITHALLDTMRIPWALFPKDAHEIPMVLERAQTCMARTHLPFALVMSRDAVEECAQLPLPAAPRVQADVRSCISLAPSRRMTRAEALQAVLSALPGGEAILATAGNTGLELVAISDRPEHLHLTGGMGTASAVGTGIALSLPRQPVVVLDGDGAALMRMGSLATVGSYAPENLLHVITDNESYESLGGQCTVSRTVRF
;
A
#
# COMPACT_ATOMS: atom_id res chain seq x y z
N MET A 1 -27.42 -2.26 -13.27
CA MET A 1 -26.15 -2.49 -12.55
C MET A 1 -25.19 -3.13 -13.54
N ILE A 2 -23.90 -2.96 -13.35
CA ILE A 2 -22.87 -3.50 -14.25
C ILE A 2 -22.40 -4.85 -13.69
N ALA A 3 -22.25 -5.88 -14.53
CA ALA A 3 -21.63 -7.13 -14.07
C ALA A 3 -20.18 -6.90 -13.61
N ALA A 4 -19.79 -7.41 -12.44
CA ALA A 4 -18.45 -7.20 -11.87
C ALA A 4 -17.32 -7.62 -12.83
N SER A 5 -17.53 -8.69 -13.59
CA SER A 5 -16.59 -9.14 -14.63
C SER A 5 -16.33 -8.09 -15.69
N SER A 6 -17.32 -7.28 -16.09
CA SER A 6 -17.14 -6.24 -17.11
C SER A 6 -16.09 -5.21 -16.71
N CYS A 7 -16.07 -4.84 -15.42
CA CYS A 7 -15.06 -3.92 -14.88
C CYS A 7 -13.69 -4.60 -14.77
N VAL A 8 -13.65 -5.81 -14.21
CA VAL A 8 -12.40 -6.55 -13.98
C VAL A 8 -11.73 -6.92 -15.31
N ASP A 9 -12.48 -7.40 -16.29
CA ASP A 9 -11.98 -7.72 -17.63
C ASP A 9 -11.49 -6.48 -18.36
N GLY A 10 -12.21 -5.35 -18.22
CA GLY A 10 -11.77 -4.05 -18.73
C GLY A 10 -10.40 -3.65 -18.16
N LEU A 11 -10.24 -3.70 -16.83
CA LEU A 11 -8.97 -3.40 -16.17
C LEU A 11 -7.85 -4.39 -16.57
N LYS A 12 -8.16 -5.69 -16.63
CA LYS A 12 -7.23 -6.74 -17.05
C LYS A 12 -6.75 -6.52 -18.49
N SER A 13 -7.65 -6.19 -19.41
CA SER A 13 -7.30 -5.88 -20.82
C SER A 13 -6.35 -4.69 -20.95
N LEU A 14 -6.40 -3.77 -19.99
CA LEU A 14 -5.55 -2.59 -19.91
C LEU A 14 -4.23 -2.84 -19.14
N GLY A 15 -3.99 -4.08 -18.71
CA GLY A 15 -2.77 -4.54 -18.05
C GLY A 15 -2.77 -4.44 -16.53
N TYR A 16 -3.88 -4.09 -15.88
CA TYR A 16 -3.98 -4.16 -14.42
C TYR A 16 -3.89 -5.61 -13.97
N SER A 17 -2.98 -5.87 -13.04
CA SER A 17 -2.74 -7.22 -12.53
C SER A 17 -2.61 -7.29 -11.02
N PHE A 18 -2.38 -6.16 -10.35
CA PHE A 18 -2.25 -6.08 -8.90
C PHE A 18 -3.38 -5.24 -8.32
N PHE A 19 -4.10 -5.79 -7.36
CA PHE A 19 -5.21 -5.13 -6.69
C PHE A 19 -4.98 -5.21 -5.20
N THR A 20 -5.32 -4.15 -4.48
CA THR A 20 -5.15 -4.11 -3.03
C THR A 20 -6.20 -3.23 -2.41
N GLY A 21 -6.57 -3.47 -1.15
CA GLY A 21 -7.60 -2.67 -0.54
C GLY A 21 -8.07 -3.18 0.81
N VAL A 22 -8.97 -2.39 1.39
CA VAL A 22 -9.75 -2.77 2.58
C VAL A 22 -11.19 -3.03 2.11
N PRO A 23 -11.84 -4.12 2.55
CA PRO A 23 -13.17 -4.48 2.07
C PRO A 23 -14.23 -3.41 2.33
N CYS A 24 -15.10 -3.19 1.34
CA CYS A 24 -16.32 -2.38 1.47
C CYS A 24 -17.45 -3.07 0.69
N SER A 25 -18.69 -3.09 1.21
CA SER A 25 -19.76 -3.85 0.56
C SER A 25 -20.12 -3.38 -0.86
N PHE A 26 -19.91 -2.10 -1.22
CA PHE A 26 -20.14 -1.63 -2.60
C PHE A 26 -19.07 -2.15 -3.57
N LEU A 27 -17.86 -2.39 -3.08
CA LEU A 27 -16.72 -2.90 -3.85
C LEU A 27 -16.59 -4.41 -3.76
N GLN A 28 -17.31 -5.05 -2.84
CA GLN A 28 -17.28 -6.50 -2.62
C GLN A 28 -17.45 -7.29 -3.92
N PRO A 29 -18.36 -6.93 -4.85
CA PRO A 29 -18.48 -7.69 -6.09
C PRO A 29 -17.23 -7.61 -6.98
N ILE A 30 -16.58 -6.45 -7.05
CA ILE A 30 -15.32 -6.30 -7.80
C ILE A 30 -14.19 -7.06 -7.10
N ILE A 31 -14.07 -6.93 -5.77
CA ILE A 31 -13.06 -7.66 -4.99
C ILE A 31 -13.19 -9.16 -5.23
N ASN A 32 -14.41 -9.70 -5.16
CA ASN A 32 -14.68 -11.11 -5.38
C ASN A 32 -14.35 -11.52 -6.83
N ALA A 33 -14.72 -10.70 -7.82
CA ALA A 33 -14.37 -10.97 -9.21
C ALA A 33 -12.85 -10.98 -9.45
N VAL A 34 -12.08 -10.11 -8.78
CA VAL A 34 -10.61 -10.14 -8.83
C VAL A 34 -10.06 -11.41 -8.16
N ILE A 35 -10.56 -11.74 -6.96
CA ILE A 35 -10.11 -12.94 -6.21
C ILE A 35 -10.40 -14.23 -6.99
N ASN A 36 -11.52 -14.27 -7.71
CA ASN A 36 -11.92 -15.42 -8.50
C ASN A 36 -11.09 -15.57 -9.80
N ASP A 37 -10.37 -14.53 -10.23
CA ASP A 37 -9.55 -14.58 -11.45
C ASP A 37 -8.20 -15.26 -11.17
N PRO A 38 -7.81 -16.31 -11.93
CA PRO A 38 -6.58 -17.06 -11.67
C PRO A 38 -5.29 -16.30 -12.01
N VAL A 39 -5.37 -15.15 -12.69
CA VAL A 39 -4.23 -14.36 -13.15
C VAL A 39 -4.01 -13.12 -12.29
N LEU A 40 -5.09 -12.53 -11.76
CA LEU A 40 -5.02 -11.31 -10.99
C LEU A 40 -4.59 -11.61 -9.55
N LEU A 41 -3.85 -10.66 -8.95
CA LEU A 41 -3.48 -10.75 -7.54
C LEU A 41 -4.29 -9.73 -6.75
N TYR A 42 -5.05 -10.20 -5.76
CA TYR A 42 -5.65 -9.34 -4.74
C TYR A 42 -4.90 -9.48 -3.40
N VAL A 43 -4.39 -8.36 -2.90
CA VAL A 43 -3.75 -8.25 -1.58
C VAL A 43 -4.67 -7.50 -0.62
N GLY A 44 -5.27 -8.20 0.33
CA GLY A 44 -6.04 -7.58 1.40
C GLY A 44 -5.10 -6.84 2.34
N ALA A 45 -5.31 -5.53 2.50
CA ALA A 45 -4.52 -4.69 3.38
C ALA A 45 -5.21 -4.51 4.74
N SER A 46 -4.43 -4.25 5.78
CA SER A 46 -4.96 -3.96 7.11
C SER A 46 -5.44 -2.51 7.27
N ASN A 47 -5.00 -1.61 6.37
CA ASN A 47 -5.34 -0.20 6.34
C ASN A 47 -5.27 0.35 4.90
N GLU A 48 -6.10 1.33 4.53
CA GLU A 48 -6.10 1.84 3.15
C GLU A 48 -4.80 2.56 2.79
N GLY A 49 -4.14 3.22 3.75
CA GLY A 49 -2.83 3.82 3.49
C GLY A 49 -1.70 2.80 3.30
N GLU A 50 -1.83 1.61 3.90
CA GLU A 50 -0.99 0.47 3.55
C GLU A 50 -1.32 -0.06 2.15
N ALA A 51 -2.60 -0.13 1.78
CA ALA A 51 -3.01 -0.53 0.43
C ALA A 51 -2.38 0.38 -0.64
N ALA A 52 -2.31 1.69 -0.39
CA ALA A 52 -1.58 2.61 -1.26
C ALA A 52 -0.09 2.28 -1.34
N GLY A 53 0.56 1.94 -0.22
CA GLY A 53 1.96 1.50 -0.20
C GLY A 53 2.20 0.21 -0.99
N LEU A 54 1.36 -0.81 -0.82
CA LEU A 54 1.40 -2.06 -1.60
C LEU A 54 1.29 -1.77 -3.11
N ALA A 55 0.34 -0.90 -3.50
CA ALA A 55 0.16 -0.52 -4.90
C ALA A 55 1.36 0.24 -5.47
N VAL A 56 1.98 1.12 -4.67
CA VAL A 56 3.23 1.81 -5.06
C VAL A 56 4.35 0.80 -5.28
N GLY A 57 4.52 -0.17 -4.36
CA GLY A 57 5.51 -1.24 -4.52
C GLY A 57 5.30 -2.06 -5.80
N ALA A 58 4.06 -2.46 -6.06
CA ALA A 58 3.72 -3.18 -7.29
C ALA A 58 3.98 -2.34 -8.56
N HIS A 59 3.72 -1.03 -8.51
CA HIS A 59 4.01 -0.13 -9.61
C HIS A 59 5.50 -0.01 -9.90
N LEU A 60 6.32 0.17 -8.88
CA LEU A 60 7.77 0.24 -9.01
C LEU A 60 8.38 -1.06 -9.56
N ALA A 61 7.74 -2.19 -9.27
CA ALA A 61 8.04 -3.49 -9.85
C ALA A 61 7.52 -3.69 -11.29
N GLY A 62 6.89 -2.68 -11.90
CA GLY A 62 6.41 -2.71 -13.28
C GLY A 62 4.98 -3.22 -13.49
N ARG A 63 4.19 -3.41 -12.42
CA ARG A 63 2.78 -3.83 -12.53
C ARG A 63 1.84 -2.62 -12.46
N LYS A 64 0.79 -2.63 -13.28
CA LYS A 64 -0.33 -1.69 -13.06
C LYS A 64 -1.14 -2.16 -11.86
N ALA A 65 -1.32 -1.25 -10.91
CA ALA A 65 -2.00 -1.51 -9.65
C ALA A 65 -3.28 -0.68 -9.48
N ALA A 66 -4.30 -1.28 -8.86
CA ALA A 66 -5.52 -0.59 -8.45
C ALA A 66 -5.77 -0.75 -6.94
N VAL A 67 -6.13 0.36 -6.28
CA VAL A 67 -6.50 0.40 -4.87
C VAL A 67 -8.01 0.45 -4.75
N LEU A 68 -8.60 -0.46 -3.97
CA LEU A 68 -10.03 -0.50 -3.66
C LEU A 68 -10.24 0.00 -2.23
N CYS A 69 -11.05 1.04 -2.07
CA CYS A 69 -11.30 1.63 -0.76
C CYS A 69 -12.70 2.20 -0.64
N GLN A 70 -13.21 2.26 0.58
CA GLN A 70 -14.30 3.18 0.89
C GLN A 70 -13.79 4.63 0.87
N ASN A 71 -14.65 5.59 0.54
CA ASN A 71 -14.31 7.03 0.61
C ASN A 71 -13.79 7.49 1.98
N SER A 72 -14.25 6.92 3.11
CA SER A 72 -13.63 7.20 4.43
C SER A 72 -12.16 6.79 4.50
N GLY A 73 -11.78 5.74 3.77
CA GLY A 73 -10.41 5.27 3.62
C GLY A 73 -9.49 6.28 2.91
N LEU A 74 -10.04 7.26 2.17
CA LEU A 74 -9.27 8.39 1.66
C LEU A 74 -8.58 9.14 2.81
N GLY A 75 -9.19 9.22 4.00
CA GLY A 75 -8.57 9.81 5.19
C GLY A 75 -7.27 9.12 5.60
N ASN A 76 -7.27 7.77 5.60
CA ASN A 76 -6.07 6.97 5.88
C ASN A 76 -5.01 7.05 4.77
N MET A 77 -5.45 7.37 3.56
CA MET A 77 -4.60 7.47 2.37
C MET A 77 -4.08 8.88 2.10
N VAL A 78 -4.52 9.93 2.80
CA VAL A 78 -4.03 11.31 2.58
C VAL A 78 -2.51 11.34 2.57
N SER A 79 -1.87 10.78 3.60
CA SER A 79 -0.41 10.77 3.71
C SER A 79 0.27 10.05 2.54
N PRO A 80 0.01 8.77 2.24
CA PRO A 80 0.68 8.10 1.12
C PRO A 80 0.29 8.67 -0.25
N LEU A 81 -0.91 9.19 -0.46
CA LEU A 81 -1.25 9.80 -1.75
C LEU A 81 -0.49 11.11 -1.98
N THR A 82 -0.41 11.97 -0.97
CA THR A 82 0.19 13.31 -1.11
C THR A 82 1.70 13.33 -0.91
N THR A 83 2.26 12.40 -0.13
CA THR A 83 3.69 12.40 0.24
C THR A 83 4.47 11.22 -0.31
N LEU A 84 3.81 10.20 -0.86
CA LEU A 84 4.47 9.08 -1.55
C LEU A 84 4.10 9.06 -3.03
N CYS A 85 2.82 8.93 -3.39
CA CYS A 85 2.43 8.84 -4.80
C CYS A 85 2.75 10.13 -5.58
N HIS A 86 2.46 11.30 -5.00
CA HIS A 86 2.68 12.57 -5.69
C HIS A 86 4.17 12.90 -5.89
N PRO A 87 5.06 12.81 -4.88
CA PRO A 87 6.49 13.12 -5.09
C PRO A 87 7.20 12.09 -5.96
N PHE A 88 6.85 10.82 -5.84
CA PHE A 88 7.44 9.74 -6.65
C PHE A 88 6.77 9.58 -8.02
N GLN A 89 5.76 10.40 -8.32
CA GLN A 89 5.01 10.38 -9.58
C GLN A 89 4.50 8.97 -9.93
N VAL A 90 3.83 8.34 -8.97
CA VAL A 90 3.32 6.98 -9.10
C VAL A 90 1.83 7.00 -9.45
N PRO A 91 1.45 6.64 -10.69
CA PRO A 91 0.05 6.54 -11.09
C PRO A 91 -0.57 5.22 -10.58
N ILE A 92 -1.47 5.34 -9.61
CA ILE A 92 -2.35 4.25 -9.16
C ILE A 92 -3.80 4.58 -9.49
N LEU A 93 -4.57 3.57 -9.92
CA LEU A 93 -6.01 3.71 -10.05
C LEU A 93 -6.66 3.49 -8.69
N ILE A 94 -7.61 4.34 -8.30
CA ILE A 94 -8.38 4.20 -7.06
C ILE A 94 -9.83 3.91 -7.43
N LEU A 95 -10.35 2.76 -7.02
CA LEU A 95 -11.78 2.46 -7.06
C LEU A 95 -12.36 2.78 -5.68
N CYS A 96 -13.06 3.90 -5.59
CA CYS A 96 -13.51 4.48 -4.34
C CYS A 96 -15.04 4.35 -4.22
N SER A 97 -15.56 3.65 -3.21
CA SER A 97 -17.02 3.64 -3.00
C SER A 97 -17.51 4.93 -2.34
N TRP A 98 -18.65 5.44 -2.81
CA TRP A 98 -19.25 6.69 -2.36
C TRP A 98 -20.31 6.45 -1.28
N ARG A 99 -19.88 6.08 -0.08
CA ARG A 99 -20.77 6.00 1.08
C ARG A 99 -21.26 7.38 1.48
N GLY A 100 -22.54 7.48 1.83
CA GLY A 100 -23.16 8.75 2.20
C GLY A 100 -23.37 9.71 1.02
N GLU A 101 -23.48 9.19 -0.20
CA GLU A 101 -23.80 9.98 -1.40
C GLU A 101 -25.00 10.93 -1.13
N PRO A 102 -24.86 12.24 -1.41
CA PRO A 102 -25.94 13.20 -1.17
C PRO A 102 -27.25 12.80 -1.85
N GLY A 103 -28.34 12.77 -1.08
CA GLY A 103 -29.66 12.35 -1.56
C GLY A 103 -29.93 10.84 -1.45
N ILE A 104 -28.92 10.03 -1.09
CA ILE A 104 -29.06 8.59 -0.85
C ILE A 104 -28.97 8.30 0.65
N LYS A 105 -29.94 7.57 1.20
CA LYS A 105 -29.95 7.18 2.61
C LYS A 105 -28.81 6.19 2.91
N ASP A 106 -27.98 6.51 3.88
CA ASP A 106 -26.88 5.67 4.38
C ASP A 106 -26.75 5.84 5.91
N GLU A 107 -25.81 5.12 6.52
CA GLU A 107 -25.51 5.23 7.94
C GLU A 107 -24.97 6.60 8.32
N LEU A 108 -25.26 7.04 9.56
CA LEU A 108 -24.93 8.39 10.02
C LEU A 108 -23.43 8.73 9.89
N GLN A 109 -22.55 7.76 10.18
CA GLN A 109 -21.10 7.94 10.07
C GLN A 109 -20.61 8.21 8.64
N HIS A 110 -21.41 7.90 7.61
CA HIS A 110 -21.02 8.09 6.22
C HIS A 110 -21.39 9.47 5.67
N VAL A 111 -22.32 10.19 6.30
CA VAL A 111 -22.94 11.40 5.74
C VAL A 111 -21.92 12.49 5.39
N LEU A 112 -21.05 12.86 6.34
CA LEU A 112 -20.05 13.90 6.09
C LEU A 112 -19.06 13.44 5.01
N MET A 113 -18.57 12.21 5.11
CA MET A 113 -17.62 11.66 4.13
C MET A 113 -18.19 11.69 2.71
N GLY A 114 -19.45 11.31 2.53
CA GLY A 114 -20.10 11.38 1.23
C GLY A 114 -20.22 12.80 0.69
N GLN A 115 -20.56 13.79 1.53
CA GLN A 115 -20.62 15.20 1.14
C GLN A 115 -19.27 15.75 0.70
N ILE A 116 -18.18 15.38 1.38
CA ILE A 116 -16.85 15.96 1.14
C ILE A 116 -15.96 15.12 0.20
N THR A 117 -16.42 13.96 -0.28
CA THR A 117 -15.58 13.00 -1.04
C THR A 117 -14.86 13.66 -2.21
N HIS A 118 -15.59 14.40 -3.06
CA HIS A 118 -15.00 15.07 -4.22
C HIS A 118 -14.07 16.22 -3.80
N ALA A 119 -14.48 17.03 -2.83
CA ALA A 119 -13.64 18.12 -2.31
C ALA A 119 -12.33 17.60 -1.71
N LEU A 120 -12.35 16.42 -1.07
CA LEU A 120 -11.15 15.78 -0.53
C LEU A 120 -10.21 15.32 -1.66
N LEU A 121 -10.74 14.70 -2.72
CA LEU A 121 -9.96 14.32 -3.91
C LEU A 121 -9.36 15.55 -4.60
N ASP A 122 -10.15 16.61 -4.77
CA ASP A 122 -9.70 17.89 -5.35
C ASP A 122 -8.60 18.53 -4.50
N THR A 123 -8.75 18.52 -3.18
CA THR A 123 -7.75 19.04 -2.22
C THR A 123 -6.43 18.27 -2.34
N MET A 124 -6.50 16.93 -2.48
CA MET A 124 -5.32 16.09 -2.72
C MET A 124 -4.78 16.18 -4.15
N ARG A 125 -5.43 16.95 -5.03
CA ARG A 125 -5.11 17.09 -6.47
C ARG A 125 -5.15 15.74 -7.21
N ILE A 126 -6.10 14.89 -6.86
CA ILE A 126 -6.34 13.61 -7.52
C ILE A 126 -7.49 13.80 -8.51
N PRO A 127 -7.22 13.76 -9.82
CA PRO A 127 -8.27 13.76 -10.82
C PRO A 127 -9.22 12.59 -10.59
N TRP A 128 -10.52 12.83 -10.79
CA TRP A 128 -11.53 11.82 -10.57
C TRP A 128 -12.65 11.88 -11.59
N ALA A 129 -13.39 10.78 -11.69
CA ALA A 129 -14.65 10.68 -12.40
C ALA A 129 -15.61 9.78 -11.63
N LEU A 130 -16.90 9.88 -11.93
CA LEU A 130 -17.86 8.88 -11.44
C LEU A 130 -17.59 7.55 -12.14
N PHE A 131 -17.79 6.46 -11.40
CA PHE A 131 -17.85 5.12 -11.96
C PHE A 131 -19.03 5.03 -12.93
N PRO A 132 -18.88 4.37 -14.10
CA PRO A 132 -19.94 4.30 -15.10
C PRO A 132 -21.20 3.63 -14.56
N LYS A 133 -22.36 4.00 -15.12
CA LYS A 133 -23.66 3.36 -14.79
C LYS A 133 -24.03 2.29 -15.81
N ASP A 134 -23.48 2.40 -17.02
CA ASP A 134 -23.64 1.43 -18.11
C ASP A 134 -22.30 0.72 -18.41
N ALA A 135 -22.35 -0.59 -18.65
CA ALA A 135 -21.19 -1.39 -18.99
C ALA A 135 -20.52 -0.92 -20.29
N HIS A 136 -21.28 -0.35 -21.23
CA HIS A 136 -20.76 0.19 -22.48
C HIS A 136 -19.85 1.42 -22.28
N GLU A 137 -19.95 2.10 -21.13
CA GLU A 137 -19.14 3.28 -20.80
C GLU A 137 -17.80 2.91 -20.15
N ILE A 138 -17.63 1.66 -19.68
CA ILE A 138 -16.40 1.21 -18.99
C ILE A 138 -15.14 1.48 -19.81
N PRO A 139 -15.05 1.08 -21.10
CA PRO A 139 -13.82 1.28 -21.88
C PRO A 139 -13.43 2.76 -21.95
N MET A 140 -14.40 3.66 -22.20
CA MET A 140 -14.18 5.10 -22.29
C MET A 140 -13.71 5.69 -20.95
N VAL A 141 -14.34 5.31 -19.83
CA VAL A 141 -13.98 5.84 -18.51
C VAL A 141 -12.59 5.34 -18.08
N LEU A 142 -12.28 4.07 -18.34
CA LEU A 142 -10.95 3.51 -18.04
C LEU A 142 -9.86 4.12 -18.93
N GLU A 143 -10.14 4.34 -20.22
CA GLU A 143 -9.22 5.03 -21.14
C GLU A 143 -8.94 6.45 -20.65
N ARG A 144 -9.98 7.22 -20.29
CA ARG A 144 -9.83 8.56 -19.70
C ARG A 144 -8.93 8.55 -18.47
N ALA A 145 -9.13 7.59 -17.56
CA ALA A 145 -8.31 7.43 -16.37
C ALA A 145 -6.84 7.16 -16.76
N GLN A 146 -6.61 6.23 -17.70
CA GLN A 146 -5.27 5.91 -18.17
C GLN A 146 -4.57 7.07 -18.87
N THR A 147 -5.25 7.79 -19.76
CA THR A 147 -4.71 8.97 -20.43
C THR A 147 -4.34 10.05 -19.41
N CYS A 148 -5.18 10.25 -18.38
CA CYS A 148 -4.86 11.19 -17.33
C CYS A 148 -3.61 10.75 -16.55
N MET A 149 -3.59 9.51 -16.05
CA MET A 149 -2.47 8.95 -15.30
C MET A 149 -1.16 8.93 -16.09
N ALA A 150 -1.20 8.60 -17.39
CA ALA A 150 -0.03 8.61 -18.26
C ALA A 150 0.51 10.02 -18.49
N ARG A 151 -0.35 11.04 -18.48
CA ARG A 151 0.04 12.44 -18.68
C ARG A 151 0.52 13.10 -17.39
N THR A 152 -0.11 12.81 -16.26
CA THR A 152 0.19 13.47 -14.98
C THR A 152 1.19 12.70 -14.13
N HIS A 153 1.31 11.38 -14.35
CA HIS A 153 2.01 10.45 -13.46
C HIS A 153 1.49 10.52 -12.02
N LEU A 154 0.20 10.80 -11.85
CA LEU A 154 -0.47 10.90 -10.55
C LEU A 154 -1.64 9.92 -10.46
N PRO A 155 -2.11 9.60 -9.23
CA PRO A 155 -3.28 8.77 -9.04
C PRO A 155 -4.54 9.31 -9.75
N PHE A 156 -5.48 8.42 -10.08
CA PHE A 156 -6.80 8.77 -10.60
C PHE A 156 -7.89 7.99 -9.85
N ALA A 157 -8.98 8.65 -9.46
CA ALA A 157 -10.07 8.02 -8.72
C ALA A 157 -11.34 7.82 -9.57
N LEU A 158 -11.94 6.65 -9.47
CA LEU A 158 -13.30 6.36 -9.92
C LEU A 158 -14.21 6.23 -8.70
N VAL A 159 -15.18 7.12 -8.60
CA VAL A 159 -16.10 7.23 -7.45
C VAL A 159 -17.39 6.48 -7.74
N MET A 160 -17.65 5.42 -6.99
CA MET A 160 -18.70 4.44 -7.25
C MET A 160 -19.89 4.59 -6.31
N SER A 161 -21.05 4.91 -6.88
CA SER A 161 -22.33 4.93 -6.17
C SER A 161 -22.75 3.53 -5.69
N ARG A 162 -23.70 3.50 -4.76
CA ARG A 162 -24.37 2.26 -4.34
C ARG A 162 -24.99 1.56 -5.56
N ASP A 163 -24.98 0.23 -5.54
CA ASP A 163 -25.62 -0.62 -6.55
C ASP A 163 -25.12 -0.35 -7.98
N ALA A 164 -23.90 0.17 -8.14
CA ALA A 164 -23.29 0.35 -9.47
C ALA A 164 -22.95 -1.00 -10.12
N VAL A 165 -22.59 -2.00 -9.30
CA VAL A 165 -22.11 -3.32 -9.74
C VAL A 165 -23.00 -4.42 -9.17
N GLU A 166 -23.34 -5.40 -10.01
CA GLU A 166 -24.10 -6.59 -9.63
C GLU A 166 -23.34 -7.44 -8.62
N GLU A 167 -24.06 -8.16 -7.76
CA GLU A 167 -23.44 -9.06 -6.79
C GLU A 167 -22.57 -10.12 -7.47
N CYS A 168 -21.42 -10.41 -6.87
CA CYS A 168 -20.52 -11.47 -7.28
C CYS A 168 -20.13 -12.26 -6.03
N ALA A 169 -20.44 -13.55 -6.00
CA ALA A 169 -20.04 -14.41 -4.89
C ALA A 169 -18.53 -14.71 -4.95
N GLN A 170 -17.89 -14.72 -3.79
CA GLN A 170 -16.51 -15.17 -3.68
C GLN A 170 -16.47 -16.70 -3.80
N LEU A 171 -15.56 -17.22 -4.61
CA LEU A 171 -15.28 -18.66 -4.63
C LEU A 171 -14.50 -19.05 -3.36
N PRO A 172 -14.60 -20.33 -2.91
CA PRO A 172 -13.84 -20.80 -1.76
C PRO A 172 -12.34 -20.55 -1.94
N LEU A 173 -11.74 -19.84 -0.99
CA LEU A 173 -10.29 -19.67 -0.94
C LEU A 173 -9.62 -20.93 -0.39
N PRO A 174 -8.44 -21.31 -0.92
CA PRO A 174 -7.63 -22.32 -0.27
C PRO A 174 -7.24 -21.84 1.13
N ALA A 175 -7.10 -22.78 2.07
CA ALA A 175 -6.64 -22.45 3.42
C ALA A 175 -5.23 -21.85 3.33
N ALA A 176 -5.04 -20.67 3.92
CA ALA A 176 -3.71 -20.07 4.02
C ALA A 176 -2.83 -20.95 4.91
N PRO A 177 -1.61 -21.32 4.45
CA PRO A 177 -0.67 -22.06 5.29
C PRO A 177 -0.30 -21.19 6.50
N ARG A 178 -0.30 -21.80 7.69
CA ARG A 178 0.24 -21.12 8.88
C ARG A 178 1.75 -21.16 8.81
N VAL A 179 2.38 -20.00 8.68
CA VAL A 179 3.83 -19.87 8.75
C VAL A 179 4.27 -20.06 10.20
N GLN A 180 5.17 -21.00 10.44
CA GLN A 180 5.89 -21.10 11.72
C GLN A 180 7.12 -20.22 11.65
N ALA A 181 7.20 -19.21 12.51
CA ALA A 181 8.38 -18.35 12.62
C ALA A 181 9.43 -19.02 13.52
N ASP A 182 10.67 -19.11 13.04
CA ASP A 182 11.84 -19.41 13.88
C ASP A 182 12.24 -18.15 14.64
N VAL A 183 11.64 -17.95 15.82
CA VAL A 183 11.89 -16.76 16.65
C VAL A 183 13.23 -16.95 17.36
N ARG A 184 14.24 -16.23 16.87
CA ARG A 184 15.57 -16.16 17.51
C ARG A 184 15.72 -14.86 18.28
N SER A 185 16.31 -14.92 19.46
CA SER A 185 16.62 -13.75 20.28
C SER A 185 18.11 -13.70 20.58
N CYS A 186 18.75 -12.60 20.20
CA CYS A 186 20.16 -12.32 20.48
C CYS A 186 20.29 -10.91 21.08
N ILE A 187 19.63 -10.70 22.23
CA ILE A 187 19.52 -9.39 22.88
C ILE A 187 20.68 -9.19 23.85
N SER A 188 21.48 -8.14 23.64
CA SER A 188 22.39 -7.64 24.68
C SER A 188 21.67 -6.67 25.60
N LEU A 189 21.56 -7.02 26.89
CA LEU A 189 20.99 -6.15 27.91
C LEU A 189 21.94 -5.01 28.33
N ALA A 190 23.22 -5.08 27.97
CA ALA A 190 24.19 -4.02 28.26
C ALA A 190 24.08 -2.89 27.21
N PRO A 191 23.70 -1.64 27.58
CA PRO A 191 23.55 -0.54 26.64
C PRO A 191 24.84 -0.23 25.86
N SER A 192 26.01 -0.38 26.50
CA SER A 192 27.32 -0.17 25.88
C SER A 192 27.69 -1.18 24.79
N ARG A 193 26.87 -2.23 24.59
CA ARG A 193 27.04 -3.25 23.56
C ARG A 193 25.95 -3.20 22.49
N ARG A 194 25.03 -2.22 22.55
CA ARG A 194 24.01 -2.02 21.52
C ARG A 194 24.65 -1.26 20.35
N MET A 195 24.24 -1.61 19.14
CA MET A 195 24.62 -0.86 17.93
C MET A 195 23.84 0.44 17.87
N THR A 196 24.49 1.50 17.39
CA THR A 196 23.81 2.64 16.80
C THR A 196 23.06 2.21 15.53
N ARG A 197 22.09 3.01 15.08
CA ARG A 197 21.39 2.75 13.82
C ARG A 197 22.38 2.64 12.64
N ALA A 198 23.34 3.56 12.55
CA ALA A 198 24.35 3.53 11.50
C ALA A 198 25.20 2.23 11.52
N GLU A 199 25.65 1.78 12.70
CA GLU A 199 26.37 0.50 12.84
C GLU A 199 25.50 -0.69 12.43
N ALA A 200 24.22 -0.69 12.81
CA ALA A 200 23.28 -1.74 12.44
C ALA A 200 23.04 -1.78 10.91
N LEU A 201 22.83 -0.62 10.28
CA LEU A 201 22.69 -0.52 8.83
C LEU A 201 23.93 -1.04 8.12
N GLN A 202 25.12 -0.65 8.58
CA GLN A 202 26.39 -1.08 7.99
C GLN A 202 26.63 -2.58 8.14
N ALA A 203 26.24 -3.17 9.29
CA ALA A 203 26.27 -4.61 9.51
C ALA A 203 25.32 -5.36 8.57
N VAL A 204 24.09 -4.87 8.38
CA VAL A 204 23.14 -5.46 7.43
C VAL A 204 23.70 -5.43 6.01
N LEU A 205 24.13 -4.25 5.53
CA LEU A 205 24.68 -4.10 4.18
C LEU A 205 25.91 -4.98 3.93
N SER A 206 26.75 -5.18 4.94
CA SER A 206 27.94 -6.03 4.84
C SER A 206 27.61 -7.53 4.78
N ALA A 207 26.44 -7.93 5.29
CA ALA A 207 25.98 -9.31 5.28
C ALA A 207 25.19 -9.69 4.02
N LEU A 208 24.71 -8.70 3.26
CA LEU A 208 23.95 -8.92 2.03
C LEU A 208 24.89 -9.32 0.86
N PRO A 209 24.53 -10.35 0.06
CA PRO A 209 25.33 -10.77 -1.08
C PRO A 209 25.39 -9.75 -2.23
N GLY A 210 24.43 -8.82 -2.31
CA GLY A 210 24.37 -7.75 -3.32
C GLY A 210 23.32 -8.00 -4.41
N GLY A 211 22.81 -6.91 -4.99
CA GLY A 211 21.78 -6.93 -6.04
C GLY A 211 20.34 -6.93 -5.52
N GLU A 212 20.14 -6.82 -4.21
CA GLU A 212 18.84 -6.70 -3.57
C GLU A 212 18.29 -5.28 -3.75
N ALA A 213 16.97 -5.15 -3.91
CA ALA A 213 16.30 -3.85 -3.84
C ALA A 213 16.20 -3.46 -2.36
N ILE A 214 16.86 -2.36 -1.97
CA ILE A 214 16.94 -1.93 -0.57
C ILE A 214 16.08 -0.68 -0.39
N LEU A 215 15.02 -0.77 0.40
CA LEU A 215 14.13 0.34 0.71
C LEU A 215 14.47 0.89 2.08
N ALA A 216 14.61 2.20 2.21
CA ALA A 216 14.75 2.85 3.51
C ALA A 216 13.55 3.75 3.80
N THR A 217 13.03 3.64 5.03
CA THR A 217 11.96 4.51 5.53
C THR A 217 12.40 5.97 5.62
N ALA A 218 11.43 6.89 5.71
CA ALA A 218 11.68 8.32 5.83
C ALA A 218 12.43 8.66 7.13
N GLY A 219 13.20 9.75 7.10
CA GLY A 219 13.96 10.23 8.26
C GLY A 219 15.41 9.72 8.27
N ASN A 220 15.98 9.55 9.46
CA ASN A 220 17.41 9.33 9.65
C ASN A 220 17.87 8.00 9.05
N THR A 221 17.03 6.97 9.04
CA THR A 221 17.37 5.68 8.41
C THR A 221 17.73 5.86 6.94
N GLY A 222 16.93 6.61 6.18
CA GLY A 222 17.23 6.93 4.79
C GLY A 222 18.46 7.81 4.62
N LEU A 223 18.64 8.83 5.47
CA LEU A 223 19.79 9.75 5.39
C LEU A 223 21.12 9.07 5.73
N GLU A 224 21.12 8.23 6.76
CA GLU A 224 22.29 7.44 7.14
C GLU A 224 22.62 6.39 6.11
N LEU A 225 21.60 5.75 5.50
CA LEU A 225 21.84 4.84 4.39
C LEU A 225 22.59 5.55 3.26
N VAL A 226 22.14 6.74 2.82
CA VAL A 226 22.86 7.55 1.81
C VAL A 226 24.30 7.83 2.21
N ALA A 227 24.53 8.22 3.48
CA ALA A 227 25.85 8.54 3.98
C ALA A 227 26.79 7.31 4.05
N ILE A 228 26.23 6.14 4.33
CA ILE A 228 26.97 4.86 4.39
C ILE A 228 27.24 4.33 2.97
N SER A 229 26.23 4.32 2.11
CA SER A 229 26.30 3.84 0.73
C SER A 229 25.05 4.29 -0.05
N ASP A 230 25.26 4.93 -1.19
CA ASP A 230 24.20 5.27 -2.13
C ASP A 230 24.39 4.48 -3.44
N ARG A 231 23.39 3.67 -3.81
CA ARG A 231 23.47 2.72 -4.93
C ARG A 231 22.18 2.74 -5.74
N PRO A 232 22.20 2.41 -7.04
CA PRO A 232 21.00 2.36 -7.87
C PRO A 232 19.89 1.44 -7.33
N GLU A 233 20.25 0.41 -6.57
CA GLU A 233 19.32 -0.53 -5.95
C GLU A 233 18.65 0.02 -4.67
N HIS A 234 19.07 1.20 -4.20
CA HIS A 234 18.50 1.84 -3.01
C HIS A 234 17.31 2.74 -3.38
N LEU A 235 16.20 2.53 -2.69
CA LEU A 235 15.00 3.35 -2.78
C LEU A 235 14.75 4.05 -1.44
N HIS A 236 14.96 5.35 -1.41
CA HIS A 236 14.74 6.17 -0.22
C HIS A 236 13.31 6.71 -0.20
N LEU A 237 12.46 6.15 0.64
CA LEU A 237 11.06 6.58 0.78
C LEU A 237 10.99 7.83 1.65
N THR A 238 11.03 9.01 1.04
CA THR A 238 11.07 10.30 1.75
C THR A 238 9.72 10.75 2.32
N GLY A 239 8.64 10.03 2.03
CA GLY A 239 7.28 10.29 2.53
C GLY A 239 6.46 9.01 2.69
N GLY A 240 5.18 9.14 3.00
CA GLY A 240 4.31 8.01 3.31
C GLY A 240 4.77 7.26 4.57
N MET A 241 4.96 7.96 5.68
CA MET A 241 5.51 7.35 6.90
C MET A 241 4.76 6.05 7.29
N GLY A 242 5.54 5.04 7.68
CA GLY A 242 5.06 3.70 8.00
C GLY A 242 4.70 2.82 6.80
N THR A 243 4.86 3.27 5.56
CA THR A 243 4.53 2.46 4.37
C THR A 243 5.71 1.64 3.82
N ALA A 244 6.91 1.75 4.38
CA ALA A 244 8.09 1.08 3.85
C ALA A 244 7.94 -0.45 3.74
N SER A 245 7.38 -1.08 4.78
CA SER A 245 7.04 -2.51 4.78
C SER A 245 5.99 -2.86 3.71
N ALA A 246 4.99 -2.02 3.53
CA ALA A 246 3.95 -2.19 2.52
C ALA A 246 4.51 -2.06 1.08
N VAL A 247 5.35 -1.06 0.82
CA VAL A 247 6.00 -0.88 -0.49
C VAL A 247 6.93 -2.06 -0.78
N GLY A 248 7.76 -2.46 0.18
CA GLY A 248 8.65 -3.63 0.03
C GLY A 248 7.87 -4.92 -0.23
N THR A 249 6.75 -5.13 0.46
CA THR A 249 5.85 -6.28 0.22
C THR A 249 5.24 -6.24 -1.18
N GLY A 250 4.80 -5.06 -1.64
CA GLY A 250 4.28 -4.88 -2.99
C GLY A 250 5.29 -5.23 -4.07
N ILE A 251 6.56 -4.85 -3.88
CA ILE A 251 7.67 -5.23 -4.77
C ILE A 251 7.91 -6.73 -4.71
N ALA A 252 8.06 -7.30 -3.51
CA ALA A 252 8.40 -8.71 -3.31
C ALA A 252 7.36 -9.65 -3.93
N LEU A 253 6.06 -9.35 -3.75
CA LEU A 253 4.95 -10.10 -4.37
C LEU A 253 4.85 -9.92 -5.89
N SER A 254 5.43 -8.84 -6.43
CA SER A 254 5.42 -8.55 -7.86
C SER A 254 6.64 -9.12 -8.59
N LEU A 255 7.77 -9.25 -7.89
CA LEU A 255 9.04 -9.78 -8.40
C LEU A 255 9.55 -10.89 -7.45
N PRO A 256 8.97 -12.10 -7.46
CA PRO A 256 9.27 -13.15 -6.49
C PRO A 256 10.71 -13.67 -6.54
N ARG A 257 11.49 -13.30 -7.58
CA ARG A 257 12.92 -13.66 -7.71
C ARG A 257 13.88 -12.53 -7.34
N GLN A 258 13.37 -11.31 -7.13
CA GLN A 258 14.18 -10.17 -6.73
C GLN A 258 14.21 -10.12 -5.20
N PRO A 259 15.36 -10.27 -4.53
CA PRO A 259 15.40 -10.07 -3.10
C PRO A 259 15.11 -8.60 -2.77
N VAL A 260 14.33 -8.38 -1.71
CA VAL A 260 13.90 -7.07 -1.24
C VAL A 260 14.26 -6.95 0.24
N VAL A 261 14.92 -5.85 0.60
CA VAL A 261 15.27 -5.53 1.99
C VAL A 261 14.61 -4.22 2.36
N VAL A 262 13.82 -4.22 3.43
CA VAL A 262 13.22 -3.01 3.99
C VAL A 262 13.98 -2.64 5.27
N LEU A 263 14.60 -1.47 5.28
CA LEU A 263 15.26 -0.86 6.43
C LEU A 263 14.32 0.18 7.04
N ASP A 264 13.73 -0.18 8.16
CA ASP A 264 12.69 0.60 8.83
C ASP A 264 13.14 1.02 10.24
N GLY A 265 12.43 1.99 10.81
CA GLY A 265 12.58 2.39 12.20
C GLY A 265 11.41 1.90 13.03
N ASP A 266 11.59 1.72 14.33
CA ASP A 266 10.52 1.38 15.26
C ASP A 266 9.35 2.38 15.18
N GLY A 267 9.65 3.69 15.16
CA GLY A 267 8.63 4.72 15.04
C GLY A 267 7.78 4.57 13.77
N ALA A 268 8.41 4.34 12.62
CA ALA A 268 7.71 4.17 11.35
C ALA A 268 6.92 2.85 11.32
N ALA A 269 7.50 1.74 11.79
CA ALA A 269 6.80 0.47 11.93
C ALA A 269 5.55 0.59 12.80
N LEU A 270 5.63 1.32 13.93
CA LEU A 270 4.50 1.57 14.83
C LEU A 270 3.38 2.37 14.17
N MET A 271 3.69 3.33 13.28
CA MET A 271 2.67 4.15 12.61
C MET A 271 1.69 3.32 11.77
N ARG A 272 2.12 2.16 11.26
CA ARG A 272 1.29 1.25 10.46
C ARG A 272 1.56 -0.22 10.82
N MET A 273 1.53 -0.54 12.12
CA MET A 273 1.84 -1.88 12.63
C MET A 273 0.98 -3.00 11.99
N GLY A 274 -0.25 -2.70 11.58
CA GLY A 274 -1.11 -3.65 10.86
C GLY A 274 -0.47 -4.23 9.59
N SER A 275 0.45 -3.50 8.96
CA SER A 275 1.18 -3.98 7.78
C SER A 275 2.08 -5.19 8.09
N LEU A 276 2.53 -5.39 9.33
CA LEU A 276 3.26 -6.59 9.74
C LEU A 276 2.37 -7.85 9.69
N ALA A 277 1.08 -7.72 10.01
CA ALA A 277 0.13 -8.82 9.88
C ALA A 277 -0.07 -9.18 8.41
N THR A 278 -0.12 -8.19 7.52
CA THR A 278 -0.19 -8.41 6.07
C THR A 278 1.08 -9.08 5.56
N VAL A 279 2.28 -8.60 5.94
CA VAL A 279 3.56 -9.23 5.61
C VAL A 279 3.56 -10.70 6.03
N GLY A 280 3.17 -11.00 7.27
CA GLY A 280 3.14 -12.38 7.79
C GLY A 280 2.07 -13.26 7.13
N SER A 281 0.94 -12.69 6.72
CA SER A 281 -0.14 -13.41 6.03
C SER A 281 0.24 -13.80 4.60
N TYR A 282 0.92 -12.91 3.87
CA TYR A 282 1.35 -13.15 2.49
C TYR A 282 2.72 -13.81 2.38
N ALA A 283 3.56 -13.66 3.41
CA ALA A 283 4.84 -14.33 3.62
C ALA A 283 5.73 -14.46 2.36
N PRO A 284 6.07 -13.35 1.67
CA PRO A 284 6.97 -13.40 0.52
C PRO A 284 8.35 -13.93 0.95
N GLU A 285 8.82 -15.01 0.32
CA GLU A 285 10.10 -15.68 0.65
C GLU A 285 11.33 -14.81 0.38
N ASN A 286 11.19 -13.79 -0.47
CA ASN A 286 12.24 -12.89 -0.93
C ASN A 286 12.26 -11.54 -0.21
N LEU A 287 11.57 -11.38 0.93
CA LEU A 287 11.51 -10.14 1.70
C LEU A 287 12.23 -10.27 3.05
N LEU A 288 13.18 -9.36 3.31
CA LEU A 288 13.77 -9.15 4.62
C LEU A 288 13.34 -7.79 5.16
N HIS A 289 12.63 -7.75 6.28
CA HIS A 289 12.25 -6.49 6.96
C HIS A 289 13.09 -6.33 8.24
N VAL A 290 13.96 -5.32 8.25
CA VAL A 290 14.82 -4.97 9.37
C VAL A 290 14.27 -3.72 10.05
N ILE A 291 13.94 -3.83 11.32
CA ILE A 291 13.52 -2.69 12.14
C ILE A 291 14.67 -2.32 13.07
N THR A 292 15.21 -1.10 12.92
CA THR A 292 16.16 -0.54 13.89
C THR A 292 15.38 0.15 14.99
N ASP A 293 15.34 -0.46 16.17
CA ASP A 293 14.59 0.05 17.33
C ASP A 293 15.52 0.78 18.29
N ASN A 294 15.51 2.11 18.22
CA ASN A 294 16.19 2.99 19.17
C ASN A 294 15.22 3.61 20.19
N GLU A 295 13.98 3.13 20.23
CA GLU A 295 12.93 3.58 21.15
C GLU A 295 12.61 5.09 21.03
N SER A 296 12.85 5.70 19.86
CA SER A 296 12.79 7.16 19.70
C SER A 296 12.43 7.61 18.28
N TYR A 297 11.56 8.62 18.18
CA TYR A 297 11.37 9.42 16.97
C TYR A 297 12.54 10.40 16.79
N GLU A 298 13.76 9.88 16.65
CA GLU A 298 14.99 10.66 16.66
C GLU A 298 15.01 11.77 15.59
N SER A 299 14.51 11.47 14.38
CA SER A 299 14.41 12.44 13.27
C SER A 299 13.45 13.61 13.53
N LEU A 300 12.52 13.47 14.48
CA LEU A 300 11.45 14.43 14.74
C LEU A 300 11.66 15.23 16.04
N GLY A 301 12.78 15.00 16.74
CA GLY A 301 13.11 15.67 18.00
C GLY A 301 13.38 14.74 19.17
N GLY A 302 13.43 13.42 18.95
CA GLY A 302 13.93 12.47 19.95
C GLY A 302 12.91 12.03 20.99
N GLN A 303 11.62 12.33 20.80
CA GLN A 303 10.57 11.86 21.71
C GLN A 303 10.52 10.33 21.71
N CYS A 304 10.26 9.74 22.87
CA CYS A 304 10.21 8.29 23.01
C CYS A 304 9.06 7.70 22.17
N THR A 305 9.33 6.57 21.51
CA THR A 305 8.29 5.74 20.93
C THR A 305 7.71 4.80 22.00
N VAL A 306 6.64 4.10 21.66
CA VAL A 306 6.07 3.06 22.52
C VAL A 306 6.77 1.70 22.34
N SER A 307 7.83 1.60 21.53
CA SER A 307 8.50 0.32 21.23
C SER A 307 9.19 -0.31 22.43
N ARG A 308 9.54 0.49 23.46
CA ARG A 308 10.14 0.04 24.74
C ARG A 308 9.44 -1.17 25.37
N THR A 309 8.14 -1.27 25.15
CA THR A 309 7.28 -2.31 25.72
C THR A 309 6.70 -3.26 24.66
N VAL A 310 7.10 -3.10 23.40
CA VAL A 310 6.65 -3.91 22.27
C VAL A 310 7.78 -4.84 21.85
N ARG A 311 7.43 -6.07 21.47
CA ARG A 311 8.34 -6.97 20.75
C ARG A 311 7.72 -7.19 19.38
N PHE A 312 8.36 -6.64 18.36
CA PHE A 312 7.99 -6.85 16.96
C PHE A 312 8.17 -8.32 16.56
#